data_AF-A0A7S4T997-F1
#
_entry.id   AF-A0A7S4T997-F1
#
_cell.length_a   1.000
_cell.length_b   1.000
_cell.length_c   1.000
_cell.angle_alpha   90.00
_cell.angle_beta   90.00
_cell.angle_gamma   90.00
#
_symmetry.space_group_name_H-M   'P 1'
#
loop_
_entity.id
_entity.type
_entity.pdbx_description
1 polymer ?
#
loop_
_entity_poly.entity_id
_entity_poly.type
_entity_poly.pdbx_seq_one_letter_code
_entity_poly.pdbx_strand_id
1 'polypeptide(L)'
;TRDIKNERKDKNRYEAAVVKCQSTFRQQISSKRYRHVVASIVIIQSLARRWISFKEAQLRRIHLDMTASIEIQRAVRGFQARLAYNEYKSARMIQTRWRGHVARVNFQISVVSVKNIQSFTRCQINYRRYVKFRRGIILLQSVHRGSEERKDIQRKNVAAVVLQSWLRAVLEASFFNAHRAAAVILQRTVRGMITRSEIELQQFAASEIQLCWMHYQSQRIASATDIQRVARGMIARSDMELQFFAASEIQRVWRGHRVSADFNTKVSAAIIIESFIRQINARNVSSRNKLDQLHREDAALKIQTFYKSFRFQQKLKHKLVVAQRVVRGFLGRRRRDRLIQTIVMLQSRYRGKKTRKSMSKRARAASLRIERANKVAAEKPQMKLGMRTKSALEILLKSKRLAEVMRAVTTLEVSTRLSEKCCVAFAQAKAPGILYALIRTCNRSLPHMELLHLVLETLTNVAKHSYLIRSVATTKSVEVLIDLVQMFRDKDNIFCLAISLLELIVFAVDDCMIRCASRENLKRLKGIHSLSLRKIDMARKTESGRRKSVGVNDRRKTAGVYDGRKSVGGHDKRTKIAPGNSAKKTRDEESEELFDTKNGLRSLENILRCTRDSKLK
;
A
#
# COMPACT_ATOMS: atom_id res chain seq x y z
N THR A 1 -109.74 82.89 146.79
CA THR A 1 -109.63 82.41 145.38
C THR A 1 -108.48 83.10 144.64
N ARG A 2 -107.22 82.73 144.94
CA ARG A 2 -106.03 83.07 144.13
C ARG A 2 -104.95 81.98 144.15
N ASP A 3 -104.92 81.10 145.16
CA ASP A 3 -103.84 80.10 145.31
C ASP A 3 -103.93 78.87 144.38
N ILE A 4 -105.10 78.49 143.90
CA ILE A 4 -105.26 77.23 143.12
C ILE A 4 -104.69 77.32 141.69
N LYS A 5 -104.39 78.52 141.16
CA LYS A 5 -103.88 78.69 139.78
C LYS A 5 -102.35 78.60 139.66
N ASN A 6 -101.58 78.84 140.72
CA ASN A 6 -100.11 78.87 140.62
C ASN A 6 -99.48 77.46 140.70
N GLU A 7 -100.04 76.53 141.49
CA GLU A 7 -99.50 75.16 141.57
C GLU A 7 -99.55 74.37 140.25
N ARG A 8 -100.51 74.67 139.36
CA ARG A 8 -100.64 73.97 138.07
C ARG A 8 -99.53 74.33 137.06
N LYS A 9 -98.88 75.49 137.19
CA LYS A 9 -97.86 75.94 136.23
C LYS A 9 -96.49 75.30 136.48
N ASP A 10 -96.14 75.09 137.74
CA ASP A 10 -94.83 74.53 138.12
C ASP A 10 -94.77 73.01 137.90
N LYS A 11 -95.90 72.30 138.06
CA LYS A 11 -95.99 70.86 137.74
C LYS A 11 -95.70 70.57 136.26
N ASN A 12 -96.23 71.38 135.34
CA ASN A 12 -96.04 71.18 133.90
C ASN A 12 -94.59 71.40 133.42
N ARG A 13 -93.80 72.25 134.10
CA ARG A 13 -92.38 72.47 133.76
C ARG A 13 -91.49 71.31 134.17
N TYR A 14 -91.73 70.72 135.34
CA TYR A 14 -91.00 69.53 135.80
C TYR A 14 -91.29 68.32 134.89
N GLU A 15 -92.54 68.12 134.48
CA GLU A 15 -92.89 67.03 133.55
C GLU A 15 -92.21 67.20 132.18
N ALA A 16 -92.10 68.43 131.65
CA ALA A 16 -91.42 68.68 130.38
C ALA A 16 -89.89 68.41 130.41
N ALA A 17 -89.21 68.76 131.51
CA ALA A 17 -87.78 68.50 131.68
C ALA A 17 -87.47 66.99 131.81
N VAL A 18 -88.32 66.26 132.55
CA VAL A 18 -88.23 64.80 132.68
C VAL A 18 -88.43 64.12 131.33
N VAL A 19 -89.42 64.56 130.54
CA VAL A 19 -89.64 64.03 129.18
C VAL A 19 -88.45 64.29 128.26
N LYS A 20 -87.82 65.47 128.34
CA LYS A 20 -86.62 65.78 127.54
C LYS A 20 -85.46 64.85 127.89
N CYS A 21 -85.16 64.67 129.18
CA CYS A 21 -84.10 63.75 129.64
C CYS A 21 -84.41 62.29 129.26
N GLN A 22 -85.66 61.86 129.40
CA GLN A 22 -86.08 60.53 128.96
C GLN A 22 -85.95 60.37 127.44
N SER A 23 -86.26 61.40 126.65
CA SER A 23 -86.15 61.37 125.19
C SER A 23 -84.71 61.29 124.70
N THR A 24 -83.79 62.06 125.32
CA THR A 24 -82.37 62.06 124.95
C THR A 24 -81.70 60.74 125.35
N PHE A 25 -82.04 60.20 126.53
CA PHE A 25 -81.56 58.89 126.96
C PHE A 25 -82.06 57.76 126.04
N ARG A 26 -83.34 57.77 125.66
CA ARG A 26 -83.91 56.83 124.67
C ARG A 26 -83.24 56.95 123.30
N GLN A 27 -82.96 58.18 122.85
CA GLN A 27 -82.25 58.42 121.59
C GLN A 27 -80.81 57.90 121.61
N GLN A 28 -80.10 58.04 122.74
CA GLN A 28 -78.73 57.57 122.88
C GLN A 28 -78.65 56.03 122.93
N ILE A 29 -79.61 55.37 123.60
CA ILE A 29 -79.75 53.91 123.58
C ILE A 29 -80.07 53.41 122.16
N SER A 30 -81.02 54.05 121.47
CA SER A 30 -81.36 53.73 120.08
C SER A 30 -80.16 53.88 119.14
N SER A 31 -79.41 54.97 119.27
CA SER A 31 -78.22 55.24 118.45
C SER A 31 -77.09 54.23 118.70
N LYS A 32 -76.87 53.82 119.96
CA LYS A 32 -75.93 52.73 120.28
C LYS A 32 -76.38 51.41 119.66
N ARG A 33 -77.66 51.03 119.79
CA ARG A 33 -78.22 49.82 119.17
C ARG A 33 -78.07 49.84 117.65
N TYR A 34 -78.41 50.96 117.00
CA TYR A 34 -78.26 51.12 115.55
C TYR A 34 -76.80 50.97 115.10
N ARG A 35 -75.84 51.59 115.82
CA ARG A 35 -74.41 51.42 115.52
C ARG A 35 -73.93 49.98 115.68
N HIS A 36 -74.39 49.25 116.70
CA HIS A 36 -74.08 47.83 116.82
C HIS A 36 -74.65 47.00 115.67
N VAL A 37 -75.90 47.25 115.26
CA VAL A 37 -76.53 46.58 114.12
C VAL A 37 -75.75 46.87 112.82
N VAL A 38 -75.40 48.13 112.55
CA VAL A 38 -74.62 48.51 111.36
C VAL A 38 -73.21 47.91 111.41
N ALA A 39 -72.53 47.91 112.56
CA ALA A 39 -71.23 47.28 112.70
C ALA A 39 -71.30 45.77 112.44
N SER A 40 -72.32 45.08 112.98
CA SER A 40 -72.57 43.66 112.69
C SER A 40 -72.84 43.41 111.20
N ILE A 41 -73.64 44.25 110.53
CA ILE A 41 -73.89 44.16 109.08
C ILE A 41 -72.60 44.35 108.30
N VAL A 42 -71.78 45.35 108.63
CA VAL A 42 -70.50 45.61 107.96
C VAL A 42 -69.52 44.45 108.15
N ILE A 43 -69.48 43.83 109.34
CA ILE A 43 -68.68 42.64 109.60
C ILE A 43 -69.19 41.45 108.77
N ILE A 44 -70.51 41.20 108.74
CA ILE A 44 -71.09 40.11 107.93
C ILE A 44 -70.81 40.34 106.44
N GLN A 45 -70.98 41.58 105.96
CA GLN A 45 -70.68 41.95 104.57
C GLN A 45 -69.19 41.82 104.26
N SER A 46 -68.29 42.20 105.17
CA SER A 46 -66.84 42.06 104.96
C SER A 46 -66.41 40.59 104.95
N LEU A 47 -67.01 39.75 105.80
CA LEU A 47 -66.82 38.30 105.79
C LEU A 47 -67.37 37.66 104.53
N ALA A 48 -68.55 38.09 104.05
CA ALA A 48 -69.15 37.61 102.80
C ALA A 48 -68.30 38.01 101.58
N ARG A 49 -67.87 39.28 101.49
CA ARG A 49 -66.95 39.73 100.43
C ARG A 49 -65.63 38.96 100.46
N ARG A 50 -65.07 38.73 101.65
CA ARG A 50 -63.86 37.90 101.83
C ARG A 50 -64.08 36.46 101.33
N TRP A 51 -65.22 35.85 101.66
CA TRP A 51 -65.56 34.51 101.21
C TRP A 51 -65.74 34.44 99.68
N ILE A 52 -66.42 35.42 99.07
CA ILE A 52 -66.58 35.53 97.62
C ILE A 52 -65.20 35.66 96.95
N SER A 53 -64.36 36.59 97.38
CA SER A 53 -63.00 36.77 96.84
C SER A 53 -62.14 35.51 97.01
N PHE A 54 -62.25 34.82 98.15
CA PHE A 54 -61.57 33.54 98.36
C PHE A 54 -62.08 32.46 97.39
N LYS A 55 -63.40 32.36 97.19
CA LYS A 55 -64.00 31.38 96.27
C LYS A 55 -63.62 31.64 94.82
N GLU A 56 -63.63 32.91 94.40
CA GLU A 56 -63.16 33.29 93.07
C GLU A 56 -61.66 33.02 92.87
N ALA A 57 -60.83 33.32 93.87
CA ALA A 57 -59.39 33.00 93.80
C ALA A 57 -59.15 31.48 93.70
N GLN A 58 -59.93 30.68 94.44
CA GLN A 58 -59.88 29.22 94.35
C GLN A 58 -60.28 28.72 92.96
N LEU A 59 -61.37 29.23 92.38
CA LEU A 59 -61.81 28.87 91.02
C LEU A 59 -60.80 29.30 89.96
N ARG A 60 -60.23 30.50 90.08
CA ARG A 60 -59.15 30.98 89.20
C ARG A 60 -57.93 30.08 89.27
N ARG A 61 -57.52 29.63 90.47
CA ARG A 61 -56.40 28.70 90.65
C ARG A 61 -56.68 27.35 89.99
N ILE A 62 -57.87 26.77 90.22
CA ILE A 62 -58.27 25.51 89.58
C ILE A 62 -58.28 25.65 88.05
N HIS A 63 -58.81 26.76 87.52
CA HIS A 63 -58.80 27.02 86.08
C HIS A 63 -57.38 27.14 85.54
N LEU A 64 -56.50 27.88 86.21
CA LEU A 64 -55.09 28.03 85.84
C LEU A 64 -54.34 26.69 85.85
N ASP A 65 -54.53 25.88 86.89
CA ASP A 65 -53.95 24.54 87.02
C ASP A 65 -54.48 23.62 85.90
N MET A 66 -55.78 23.70 85.58
CA MET A 66 -56.39 22.95 84.49
C MET A 66 -55.87 23.40 83.11
N THR A 67 -55.77 24.70 82.86
CA THR A 67 -55.21 25.24 81.61
C THR A 67 -53.74 24.88 81.45
N ALA A 68 -52.94 25.00 82.52
CA ALA A 68 -51.53 24.60 82.52
C ALA A 68 -51.39 23.10 82.26
N SER A 69 -52.23 22.25 82.86
CA SER A 69 -52.28 20.82 82.60
C SER A 69 -52.62 20.51 81.14
N ILE A 70 -53.60 21.19 80.56
CA ILE A 70 -53.98 21.03 79.14
C ILE A 70 -52.82 21.45 78.22
N GLU A 71 -52.13 22.55 78.52
CA GLU A 71 -50.97 23.02 77.75
C GLU A 71 -49.81 22.03 77.82
N ILE A 72 -49.48 21.52 79.00
CA ILE A 72 -48.46 20.48 79.19
C ILE A 72 -48.83 19.21 78.41
N GLN A 73 -50.08 18.74 78.55
CA GLN A 73 -50.56 17.56 77.82
C GLN A 73 -50.51 17.75 76.29
N ARG A 74 -50.89 18.93 75.80
CA ARG A 74 -50.78 19.28 74.37
C ARG A 74 -49.32 19.28 73.91
N ALA A 75 -48.42 19.89 74.69
CA ALA A 75 -46.99 19.93 74.39
C ALA A 75 -46.38 18.52 74.35
N VAL A 76 -46.72 17.66 75.31
CA VAL A 76 -46.26 16.27 75.39
C VAL A 76 -46.78 15.44 74.23
N ARG A 77 -48.08 15.50 73.91
CA ARG A 77 -48.67 14.80 72.74
C ARG A 77 -48.02 15.27 71.44
N GLY A 78 -47.80 16.58 71.30
CA GLY A 78 -47.11 17.15 70.15
C GLY A 78 -45.64 16.72 70.06
N PHE A 79 -44.95 16.57 71.20
CA PHE A 79 -43.58 16.03 71.25
C PHE A 79 -43.53 14.56 70.82
N GLN A 80 -44.43 13.71 71.36
CA GLN A 80 -44.53 12.30 70.98
C GLN A 80 -44.83 12.11 69.49
N ALA A 81 -45.79 12.87 68.93
CA ALA A 81 -46.10 12.81 67.50
C ALA A 81 -44.89 13.21 66.62
N ARG A 82 -44.10 14.21 67.04
CA ARG A 82 -42.87 14.62 66.33
C ARG A 82 -41.79 13.56 66.40
N LEU A 83 -41.61 12.89 67.54
CA LEU A 83 -40.68 11.76 67.66
C LEU A 83 -41.08 10.62 66.73
N ALA A 84 -42.34 10.16 66.77
CA ALA A 84 -42.84 9.10 65.90
C ALA A 84 -42.70 9.44 64.41
N TYR A 85 -43.02 10.68 64.02
CA TYR A 85 -42.83 11.14 62.65
C TYR A 85 -41.36 11.18 62.24
N ASN A 86 -40.45 11.62 63.12
CA ASN A 86 -39.02 11.66 62.84
C ASN A 86 -38.44 10.24 62.67
N GLU A 87 -38.90 9.28 63.46
CA GLU A 87 -38.55 7.87 63.32
C GLU A 87 -39.02 7.31 61.98
N TYR A 88 -40.31 7.49 61.66
CA TYR A 88 -40.87 7.11 60.35
C TYR A 88 -40.12 7.75 59.18
N LYS A 89 -39.86 9.07 59.25
CA LYS A 89 -39.16 9.82 58.21
C LYS A 89 -37.74 9.28 57.99
N SER A 90 -37.03 8.97 59.09
CA SER A 90 -35.67 8.42 59.05
C SER A 90 -35.67 7.02 58.45
N ALA A 91 -36.57 6.14 58.90
CA ALA A 91 -36.74 4.79 58.35
C ALA A 91 -37.06 4.85 56.85
N ARG A 92 -37.99 5.70 56.43
CA ARG A 92 -38.35 5.89 55.02
C ARG A 92 -37.18 6.41 54.19
N MET A 93 -36.36 7.31 54.72
CA MET A 93 -35.15 7.81 54.04
C MET A 93 -34.12 6.69 53.84
N ILE A 94 -33.89 5.85 54.87
CA ILE A 94 -32.98 4.71 54.77
C ILE A 94 -33.50 3.71 53.73
N GLN A 95 -34.77 3.34 53.81
CA GLN A 95 -35.39 2.38 52.91
C GLN A 95 -35.38 2.85 51.44
N THR A 96 -35.73 4.11 51.18
CA THR A 96 -35.70 4.68 49.82
C THR A 96 -34.28 4.73 49.27
N ARG A 97 -33.31 5.13 50.10
CA ARG A 97 -31.88 5.15 49.70
C ARG A 97 -31.34 3.75 49.44
N TRP A 98 -31.71 2.76 50.25
CA TRP A 98 -31.34 1.36 50.07
C TRP A 98 -31.95 0.77 48.80
N ARG A 99 -33.25 0.96 48.57
CA ARG A 99 -33.91 0.53 47.32
C ARG A 99 -33.23 1.13 46.09
N GLY A 100 -32.87 2.41 46.14
CA GLY A 100 -32.11 3.06 45.07
C GLY A 100 -30.68 2.52 44.91
N HIS A 101 -30.01 2.14 46.00
CA HIS A 101 -28.70 1.49 45.93
C HIS A 101 -28.79 0.11 45.26
N VAL A 102 -29.72 -0.75 45.70
CA VAL A 102 -29.94 -2.08 45.11
C VAL A 102 -30.27 -1.98 43.62
N ALA A 103 -31.14 -1.05 43.22
CA ALA A 103 -31.47 -0.82 41.82
C ALA A 103 -30.23 -0.43 40.98
N ARG A 104 -29.38 0.46 41.51
CA ARG A 104 -28.12 0.85 40.83
C ARG A 104 -27.14 -0.31 40.70
N VAL A 105 -26.98 -1.12 41.75
CA VAL A 105 -26.09 -2.30 41.72
C VAL A 105 -26.58 -3.31 40.69
N ASN A 106 -27.88 -3.64 40.71
CA ASN A 106 -28.48 -4.57 39.73
C ASN A 106 -28.36 -4.05 38.29
N PHE A 107 -28.52 -2.74 38.07
CA PHE A 107 -28.30 -2.13 36.77
C PHE A 107 -26.84 -2.27 36.30
N GLN A 108 -25.87 -2.03 37.18
CA GLN A 108 -24.45 -2.19 36.84
C GLN A 108 -24.11 -3.64 36.50
N ILE A 109 -24.59 -4.61 37.27
CA ILE A 109 -24.42 -6.04 36.98
C ILE A 109 -25.00 -6.37 35.60
N SER A 110 -26.22 -5.89 35.31
CA SER A 110 -26.88 -6.10 34.01
C SER A 110 -26.08 -5.51 32.85
N VAL A 111 -25.56 -4.28 33.00
CA VAL A 111 -24.74 -3.62 31.99
C VAL A 111 -23.45 -4.39 31.73
N VAL A 112 -22.77 -4.89 32.77
CA VAL A 112 -21.56 -5.70 32.63
C VAL A 112 -21.86 -7.02 31.92
N SER A 113 -22.92 -7.73 32.31
CA SER A 113 -23.34 -8.98 31.66
C SER A 113 -23.68 -8.77 30.18
N VAL A 114 -24.42 -7.72 29.84
CA VAL A 114 -24.74 -7.39 28.44
C VAL A 114 -23.47 -7.09 27.64
N LYS A 115 -22.53 -6.31 28.19
CA LYS A 115 -21.23 -6.03 27.54
C LYS A 115 -20.44 -7.32 27.29
N ASN A 116 -20.41 -8.23 28.27
CA ASN A 116 -19.71 -9.51 28.13
C ASN A 116 -20.34 -10.39 27.05
N ILE A 117 -21.67 -10.52 27.03
CA ILE A 117 -22.40 -11.28 26.00
C ILE A 117 -22.16 -10.68 24.61
N GLN A 118 -22.25 -9.35 24.49
CA GLN A 118 -22.00 -8.66 23.23
C GLN A 118 -20.55 -8.84 22.76
N SER A 119 -19.57 -8.75 23.66
CA SER A 119 -18.16 -8.98 23.36
C SER A 119 -17.91 -10.40 22.87
N PHE A 120 -18.43 -11.40 23.59
CA PHE A 120 -18.32 -12.81 23.22
C PHE A 120 -18.97 -13.10 21.87
N THR A 121 -20.16 -12.56 21.62
CA THR A 121 -20.87 -12.75 20.34
C THR A 121 -20.10 -12.13 19.18
N ARG A 122 -19.55 -10.92 19.35
CA ARG A 122 -18.70 -10.28 18.34
C ARG A 122 -17.43 -11.10 18.08
N CYS A 123 -16.80 -11.62 19.14
CA CYS A 123 -15.64 -12.52 19.02
C CYS A 123 -16.00 -13.76 18.19
N GLN A 124 -17.10 -14.44 18.54
CA GLN A 124 -17.53 -15.67 17.87
C GLN A 124 -17.88 -15.46 16.39
N ILE A 125 -18.52 -14.34 16.04
CA ILE A 125 -18.78 -13.98 14.64
C ILE A 125 -17.47 -13.78 13.87
N ASN A 126 -16.50 -13.08 14.45
CA ASN A 126 -15.20 -12.86 13.81
C ASN A 126 -14.40 -14.15 13.69
N TYR A 127 -14.41 -15.01 14.71
CA TYR A 127 -13.76 -16.32 14.66
C TYR A 127 -14.35 -17.20 13.55
N ARG A 128 -15.68 -17.27 13.42
CA ARG A 128 -16.34 -18.00 12.32
C ARG A 128 -15.97 -17.45 10.95
N ARG A 129 -15.85 -16.13 10.79
CA ARG A 129 -15.39 -15.49 9.54
C ARG A 129 -13.94 -15.85 9.24
N TYR A 130 -13.07 -15.79 10.23
CA TYR A 130 -11.67 -16.16 10.12
C TYR A 130 -11.52 -17.64 9.70
N VAL A 131 -12.23 -18.56 10.33
CA VAL A 131 -12.18 -19.99 9.97
C VAL A 131 -12.62 -20.22 8.53
N LYS A 132 -13.71 -19.59 8.07
CA LYS A 132 -14.14 -19.67 6.67
C LYS A 132 -13.09 -19.13 5.70
N PHE A 133 -12.50 -17.98 6.02
CA PHE A 133 -11.46 -17.37 5.21
C PHE A 133 -10.20 -18.24 5.14
N ARG A 134 -9.73 -18.76 6.28
CA ARG A 134 -8.59 -19.68 6.38
C ARG A 134 -8.82 -20.95 5.58
N ARG A 135 -10.01 -21.57 5.67
CA ARG A 135 -10.37 -22.73 4.85
C ARG A 135 -10.30 -22.42 3.35
N GLY A 136 -10.80 -21.26 2.94
CA GLY A 136 -10.69 -20.79 1.55
C GLY A 136 -9.25 -20.61 1.07
N ILE A 137 -8.38 -20.04 1.91
CA ILE A 137 -6.94 -19.91 1.61
C ILE A 137 -6.28 -21.28 1.46
N ILE A 138 -6.50 -22.19 2.42
CA ILE A 138 -5.89 -23.54 2.38
C ILE A 138 -6.34 -24.29 1.12
N LEU A 139 -7.63 -24.20 0.77
CA LEU A 139 -8.13 -24.80 -0.47
C LEU A 139 -7.42 -24.21 -1.70
N LEU A 140 -7.34 -22.88 -1.80
CA LEU A 140 -6.67 -22.22 -2.93
C LEU A 140 -5.20 -22.63 -3.03
N GLN A 141 -4.49 -22.68 -1.90
CA GLN A 141 -3.09 -23.12 -1.84
C GLN A 141 -2.94 -24.57 -2.27
N SER A 142 -3.82 -25.48 -1.82
CA SER A 142 -3.78 -26.89 -2.20
C SER A 142 -4.03 -27.09 -3.70
N VAL A 143 -4.99 -26.36 -4.28
CA VAL A 143 -5.29 -26.39 -5.72
C VAL A 143 -4.11 -25.85 -6.52
N HIS A 144 -3.50 -24.75 -6.08
CA HIS A 144 -2.35 -24.16 -6.75
C HIS A 144 -1.14 -25.11 -6.71
N ARG A 145 -0.77 -25.63 -5.53
CA ARG A 145 0.34 -26.59 -5.39
C ARG A 145 0.11 -27.82 -6.26
N GLY A 146 -1.11 -28.39 -6.24
CA GLY A 146 -1.46 -29.52 -7.10
C GLY A 146 -1.42 -29.19 -8.59
N SER A 147 -1.77 -27.96 -8.99
CA SER A 147 -1.67 -27.53 -10.39
C SER A 147 -0.23 -27.36 -10.85
N GLU A 148 0.66 -26.85 -10.00
CA GLU A 148 2.07 -26.70 -10.33
C GLU A 148 2.75 -28.06 -10.43
N GLU A 149 2.47 -28.98 -9.50
CA GLU A 149 3.00 -30.35 -9.54
C GLU A 149 2.57 -31.09 -10.82
N ARG A 150 1.28 -31.00 -11.19
CA ARG A 150 0.78 -31.61 -12.43
C ARG A 150 1.45 -31.04 -13.69
N LYS A 151 1.74 -29.73 -13.73
CA LYS A 151 2.49 -29.14 -14.85
C LYS A 151 3.92 -29.67 -14.88
N ASP A 152 4.55 -29.85 -13.72
CA ASP A 152 5.90 -30.37 -13.64
C ASP A 152 5.99 -31.82 -14.13
N ILE A 153 5.08 -32.67 -13.65
CA ILE A 153 4.93 -34.05 -14.12
C ILE A 153 4.66 -34.07 -15.63
N GLN A 154 3.77 -33.21 -16.14
CA GLN A 154 3.51 -33.14 -17.58
C GLN A 154 4.76 -32.77 -18.38
N ARG A 155 5.58 -31.81 -17.90
CA ARG A 155 6.85 -31.45 -18.55
C ARG A 155 7.83 -32.63 -18.56
N LYS A 156 7.97 -33.32 -17.43
CA LYS A 156 8.81 -34.53 -17.31
C LYS A 156 8.34 -35.65 -18.25
N ASN A 157 7.03 -35.90 -18.31
CA ASN A 157 6.44 -36.91 -19.20
C ASN A 157 6.67 -36.57 -20.67
N VAL A 158 6.48 -35.32 -21.09
CA VAL A 158 6.76 -34.89 -22.47
C VAL A 158 8.24 -35.07 -22.80
N ALA A 159 9.15 -34.68 -21.90
CA ALA A 159 10.58 -34.88 -22.09
C ALA A 159 10.95 -36.38 -22.20
N ALA A 160 10.37 -37.22 -21.34
CA ALA A 160 10.57 -38.67 -21.38
C ALA A 160 10.07 -39.28 -22.70
N VAL A 161 8.88 -38.89 -23.18
CA VAL A 161 8.35 -39.35 -24.47
C VAL A 161 9.25 -38.94 -25.63
N VAL A 162 9.75 -37.70 -25.63
CA VAL A 162 10.69 -37.23 -26.67
C VAL A 162 11.97 -38.05 -26.64
N LEU A 163 12.58 -38.25 -25.47
CA LEU A 163 13.79 -39.04 -25.33
C LEU A 163 13.58 -40.50 -25.76
N GLN A 164 12.50 -41.12 -25.31
CA GLN A 164 12.13 -42.48 -25.69
C GLN A 164 11.89 -42.60 -27.20
N SER A 165 11.22 -41.63 -27.83
CA SER A 165 10.97 -41.62 -29.27
C SER A 165 12.27 -41.50 -30.07
N TRP A 166 13.19 -40.64 -29.62
CA TRP A 166 14.52 -40.49 -30.22
C TRP A 166 15.35 -41.77 -30.08
N LEU A 167 15.39 -42.37 -28.88
CA LEU A 167 16.10 -43.63 -28.63
C LEU A 167 15.58 -44.76 -29.53
N ARG A 168 14.25 -44.91 -29.65
CA ARG A 168 13.65 -45.91 -30.56
C ARG A 168 14.08 -45.66 -32.01
N ALA A 169 14.04 -44.41 -32.48
CA ALA A 169 14.47 -44.07 -33.83
C ALA A 169 15.96 -44.36 -34.08
N VAL A 170 16.83 -44.09 -33.10
CA VAL A 170 18.27 -44.37 -33.18
C VAL A 170 18.53 -45.88 -33.24
N LEU A 171 17.84 -46.66 -32.40
CA LEU A 171 17.96 -48.12 -32.39
C LEU A 171 17.50 -48.74 -33.72
N GLU A 172 16.33 -48.33 -34.22
CA GLU A 172 15.82 -48.81 -35.52
C GLU A 172 16.74 -48.42 -36.68
N ALA A 173 17.26 -47.19 -36.70
CA ALA A 173 18.22 -46.75 -37.70
C ALA A 173 19.53 -47.55 -37.62
N SER A 174 20.00 -47.89 -36.42
CA SER A 174 21.17 -48.73 -36.22
C SER A 174 20.95 -50.14 -36.78
N PHE A 175 19.84 -50.79 -36.45
CA PHE A 175 19.48 -52.11 -36.99
C PHE A 175 19.36 -52.09 -38.50
N PHE A 176 18.65 -51.11 -39.07
CA PHE A 176 18.52 -50.97 -40.52
C PHE A 176 19.88 -50.78 -41.21
N ASN A 177 20.76 -49.94 -40.66
CA ASN A 177 22.08 -49.72 -41.22
C ASN A 177 22.96 -50.98 -41.14
N ALA A 178 22.85 -51.77 -40.07
CA ALA A 178 23.54 -53.05 -39.96
C ALA A 178 23.08 -54.04 -41.04
N HIS A 179 21.76 -54.18 -41.25
CA HIS A 179 21.21 -55.02 -42.31
C HIS A 179 21.61 -54.53 -43.70
N ARG A 180 21.57 -53.21 -43.93
CA ARG A 180 22.00 -52.61 -45.19
C ARG A 180 23.48 -52.86 -45.46
N ALA A 181 24.35 -52.72 -44.45
CA ALA A 181 25.78 -53.00 -44.59
C ALA A 181 26.02 -54.47 -44.95
N ALA A 182 25.37 -55.41 -44.27
CA ALA A 182 25.43 -56.83 -44.58
C ALA A 182 24.96 -57.14 -46.01
N ALA A 183 23.83 -56.55 -46.44
CA ALA A 183 23.30 -56.71 -47.79
C ALA A 183 24.26 -56.15 -48.85
N VAL A 184 24.90 -54.99 -48.62
CA VAL A 184 25.88 -54.40 -49.53
C VAL A 184 27.12 -55.29 -49.65
N ILE A 185 27.60 -55.85 -48.53
CA ILE A 185 28.73 -56.80 -48.55
C ILE A 185 28.36 -58.03 -49.38
N LEU A 186 27.20 -58.64 -49.13
CA LEU A 186 26.72 -59.81 -49.86
C LEU A 186 26.54 -59.52 -51.36
N GLN A 187 25.92 -58.39 -51.71
CA GLN A 187 25.75 -57.98 -53.10
C GLN A 187 27.10 -57.76 -53.79
N ARG A 188 28.06 -57.14 -53.10
CA ARG A 188 29.42 -56.92 -53.61
C ARG A 188 30.14 -58.24 -53.83
N THR A 189 30.06 -59.19 -52.89
CA THR A 189 30.73 -60.49 -53.03
C THR A 189 30.11 -61.30 -54.15
N VAL A 190 28.78 -61.38 -54.23
CA VAL A 190 28.08 -62.12 -55.29
C VAL A 190 28.36 -61.51 -56.66
N ARG A 191 28.26 -60.19 -56.83
CA ARG A 191 28.61 -59.54 -58.10
C ARG A 191 30.06 -59.82 -58.49
N GLY A 192 30.99 -59.74 -57.53
CA GLY A 192 32.40 -60.05 -57.76
C GLY A 192 32.68 -61.52 -58.06
N MET A 193 31.84 -62.47 -57.59
CA MET A 193 31.94 -63.89 -57.97
C MET A 193 31.42 -64.11 -59.39
N ILE A 194 30.26 -63.54 -59.73
CA ILE A 194 29.68 -63.64 -61.08
C ILE A 194 30.66 -63.11 -62.12
N THR A 195 31.19 -61.89 -61.93
CA THR A 195 32.16 -61.31 -62.88
C THR A 195 33.43 -62.14 -63.01
N ARG A 196 33.94 -62.72 -61.90
CA ARG A 196 35.12 -63.59 -61.97
C ARG A 196 34.84 -64.89 -62.73
N SER A 197 33.71 -65.54 -62.47
CA SER A 197 33.29 -66.75 -63.19
C SER A 197 33.09 -66.49 -64.69
N GLU A 198 32.54 -65.33 -65.06
CA GLU A 198 32.40 -64.92 -66.46
C GLU A 198 33.77 -64.72 -67.14
N ILE A 199 34.72 -64.07 -66.46
CA ILE A 199 36.09 -63.92 -66.96
C ILE A 199 36.80 -65.27 -67.09
N GLU A 200 36.66 -66.17 -66.10
CA GLU A 200 37.24 -67.52 -66.15
C GLU A 200 36.71 -68.33 -67.34
N LEU A 201 35.40 -68.25 -67.61
CA LEU A 201 34.80 -68.90 -68.79
C LEU A 201 35.33 -68.31 -70.10
N GLN A 202 35.46 -66.98 -70.19
CA GLN A 202 36.04 -66.30 -71.36
C GLN A 202 37.50 -66.68 -71.57
N GLN A 203 38.29 -66.77 -70.49
CA GLN A 203 39.68 -67.20 -70.53
C GLN A 203 39.80 -68.65 -70.99
N PHE A 204 38.98 -69.57 -70.44
CA PHE A 204 38.94 -70.96 -70.87
C PHE A 204 38.61 -71.09 -72.36
N ALA A 205 37.56 -70.40 -72.83
CA ALA A 205 37.19 -70.40 -74.24
C ALA A 205 38.31 -69.84 -75.14
N ALA A 206 38.99 -68.77 -74.72
CA ALA A 206 40.12 -68.22 -75.46
C ALA A 206 41.31 -69.20 -75.53
N SER A 207 41.60 -69.93 -74.44
CA SER A 207 42.63 -70.97 -74.40
C SER A 207 42.30 -72.14 -75.32
N GLU A 208 41.05 -72.61 -75.34
CA GLU A 208 40.61 -73.69 -76.25
C GLU A 208 40.75 -73.27 -77.72
N ILE A 209 40.34 -72.06 -78.07
CA ILE A 209 40.51 -71.51 -79.43
C ILE A 209 41.99 -71.42 -79.80
N GLN A 210 42.84 -70.95 -78.88
CA GLN A 210 44.29 -70.90 -79.10
C GLN A 210 44.89 -72.30 -79.31
N LEU A 211 44.51 -73.29 -78.51
CA LEU A 211 44.96 -74.67 -78.64
C LEU A 211 44.54 -75.28 -79.99
N CYS A 212 43.28 -75.12 -80.38
CA CYS A 212 42.80 -75.55 -81.70
C CYS A 212 43.57 -74.89 -82.84
N TRP A 213 43.84 -73.58 -82.75
CA TRP A 213 44.60 -72.85 -83.75
C TRP A 213 46.06 -73.33 -83.83
N MET A 214 46.70 -73.56 -82.68
CA MET A 214 48.07 -74.10 -82.62
C MET A 214 48.13 -75.52 -83.21
N HIS A 215 47.16 -76.37 -82.92
CA HIS A 215 47.08 -77.71 -83.48
C HIS A 215 46.88 -77.68 -85.00
N TYR A 216 45.95 -76.87 -85.49
CA TYR A 216 45.74 -76.65 -86.93
C TYR A 216 47.01 -76.14 -87.62
N GLN A 217 47.70 -75.16 -87.03
CA GLN A 217 48.93 -74.62 -87.59
C GLN A 217 50.05 -75.66 -87.61
N SER A 218 50.17 -76.49 -86.57
CA SER A 218 51.13 -77.60 -86.52
C SER A 218 50.84 -78.65 -87.61
N GLN A 219 49.59 -79.06 -87.79
CA GLN A 219 49.20 -79.97 -88.89
C GLN A 219 49.50 -79.37 -90.26
N ARG A 220 49.21 -78.08 -90.46
CA ARG A 220 49.47 -77.36 -91.71
C ARG A 220 50.96 -77.33 -92.06
N ILE A 221 51.83 -77.13 -91.04
CA ILE A 221 53.28 -77.20 -91.20
C ILE A 221 53.71 -78.64 -91.52
N ALA A 222 53.18 -79.66 -90.81
CA ALA A 222 53.51 -81.06 -91.05
C ALA A 222 53.16 -81.51 -92.48
N SER A 223 51.96 -81.21 -92.97
CA SER A 223 51.56 -81.50 -94.35
C SER A 223 52.44 -80.76 -95.38
N ALA A 224 52.78 -79.50 -95.12
CA ALA A 224 53.70 -78.75 -95.97
C ALA A 224 55.10 -79.40 -95.99
N THR A 225 55.60 -79.89 -94.85
CA THR A 225 56.89 -80.59 -94.79
C THR A 225 56.87 -81.93 -95.51
N ASP A 226 55.76 -82.68 -95.49
CA ASP A 226 55.65 -83.93 -96.25
C ASP A 226 55.60 -83.69 -97.75
N ILE A 227 54.83 -82.70 -98.20
CA ILE A 227 54.82 -82.28 -99.62
C ILE A 227 56.22 -81.84 -100.04
N GLN A 228 56.89 -81.03 -99.21
CA GLN A 228 58.26 -80.61 -99.47
C GLN A 228 59.25 -81.77 -99.47
N ARG A 229 59.12 -82.76 -98.56
CA ARG A 229 59.97 -83.95 -98.50
C ARG A 229 59.83 -84.79 -99.78
N VAL A 230 58.60 -85.00 -100.23
CA VAL A 230 58.32 -85.74 -101.48
C VAL A 230 58.84 -84.96 -102.69
N ALA A 231 58.60 -83.65 -102.76
CA ALA A 231 59.11 -82.79 -103.83
C ALA A 231 60.64 -82.73 -103.85
N ARG A 232 61.30 -82.57 -102.69
CA ARG A 232 62.77 -82.61 -102.57
C ARG A 232 63.33 -83.98 -102.97
N GLY A 233 62.65 -85.07 -102.64
CA GLY A 233 63.03 -86.41 -103.09
C GLY A 233 62.88 -86.60 -104.59
N MET A 234 61.86 -86.01 -105.22
CA MET A 234 61.72 -86.00 -106.69
C MET A 234 62.81 -85.13 -107.35
N ILE A 235 63.07 -83.94 -106.81
CA ILE A 235 64.11 -83.04 -107.30
C ILE A 235 65.50 -83.68 -107.17
N ALA A 236 65.84 -84.31 -106.04
CA ALA A 236 67.14 -84.96 -105.87
C ALA A 236 67.38 -86.14 -106.83
N ARG A 237 66.32 -86.88 -107.19
CA ARG A 237 66.41 -87.96 -108.20
C ARG A 237 66.57 -87.40 -109.62
N SER A 238 65.87 -86.31 -109.94
CA SER A 238 66.04 -85.59 -111.20
C SER A 238 67.37 -84.84 -111.31
N ASP A 239 67.92 -84.34 -110.19
CA ASP A 239 69.22 -83.67 -110.12
C ASP A 239 70.38 -84.67 -110.26
N MET A 240 70.24 -85.91 -109.75
CA MET A 240 71.24 -86.96 -109.97
C MET A 240 71.36 -87.34 -111.46
N GLU A 241 70.25 -87.36 -112.20
CA GLU A 241 70.27 -87.54 -113.67
C GLU A 241 70.88 -86.31 -114.38
N LEU A 242 70.69 -85.11 -113.83
CA LEU A 242 71.19 -83.84 -114.40
C LEU A 242 72.65 -83.54 -114.03
N GLN A 243 73.21 -84.06 -112.94
CA GLN A 243 74.62 -83.83 -112.57
C GLN A 243 75.61 -84.56 -113.48
N PHE A 244 75.19 -85.60 -114.20
CA PHE A 244 75.94 -86.13 -115.35
C PHE A 244 75.94 -85.16 -116.56
N PHE A 245 74.93 -84.29 -116.67
CA PHE A 245 74.80 -83.29 -117.76
C PHE A 245 75.47 -81.95 -117.41
N ALA A 246 75.41 -81.52 -116.15
CA ALA A 246 75.82 -80.19 -115.69
C ALA A 246 77.34 -79.95 -115.57
N ALA A 247 78.18 -80.99 -115.66
CA ALA A 247 79.62 -80.82 -115.90
C ALA A 247 79.90 -80.02 -117.20
N SER A 248 78.96 -80.02 -118.15
CA SER A 248 79.02 -79.22 -119.38
C SER A 248 78.66 -77.74 -119.18
N GLU A 249 77.89 -77.40 -118.13
CA GLU A 249 77.18 -76.12 -118.02
C GLU A 249 77.83 -75.10 -117.07
N ILE A 250 78.91 -75.52 -116.40
CA ILE A 250 79.85 -74.67 -115.65
C ILE A 250 80.41 -73.53 -116.53
N GLN A 251 80.32 -73.65 -117.85
CA GLN A 251 80.75 -72.64 -118.80
C GLN A 251 79.79 -71.43 -118.94
N ARG A 252 78.53 -71.47 -118.45
CA ARG A 252 77.49 -70.50 -118.88
C ARG A 252 77.24 -69.27 -117.98
N VAL A 253 77.35 -69.32 -116.65
CA VAL A 253 76.60 -68.37 -115.78
C VAL A 253 77.42 -67.23 -115.15
N TRP A 254 78.71 -67.08 -115.51
CA TRP A 254 79.46 -65.83 -115.33
C TRP A 254 78.72 -64.57 -115.85
N ARG A 255 77.71 -64.76 -116.71
CA ARG A 255 76.82 -63.73 -117.26
C ARG A 255 75.77 -63.15 -116.28
N GLY A 256 75.53 -63.75 -115.10
CA GLY A 256 74.45 -63.36 -114.18
C GLY A 256 74.71 -62.18 -113.23
N HIS A 257 75.96 -61.77 -113.06
CA HIS A 257 76.39 -60.76 -112.07
C HIS A 257 75.87 -59.32 -112.35
N ARG A 258 75.28 -59.06 -113.53
CA ARG A 258 74.92 -57.71 -113.99
C ARG A 258 73.58 -57.13 -113.50
N VAL A 259 72.76 -57.87 -112.75
CA VAL A 259 71.36 -57.46 -112.42
C VAL A 259 71.19 -56.82 -111.03
N SER A 260 72.15 -56.95 -110.11
CA SER A 260 71.99 -56.50 -108.71
C SER A 260 72.06 -54.97 -108.48
N ALA A 261 72.35 -54.18 -109.51
CA ALA A 261 72.54 -52.72 -109.39
C ALA A 261 71.23 -51.89 -109.46
N ASP A 262 70.12 -52.44 -109.94
CA ASP A 262 68.86 -51.70 -110.22
C ASP A 262 67.92 -51.56 -108.99
N PHE A 263 68.14 -52.31 -107.91
CA PHE A 263 67.23 -52.39 -106.77
C PHE A 263 67.32 -51.20 -105.79
N ASN A 264 68.51 -50.59 -105.66
CA ASN A 264 68.78 -49.61 -104.61
C ASN A 264 68.17 -48.21 -104.86
N THR A 265 67.74 -47.89 -106.09
CA THR A 265 67.16 -46.59 -106.44
C THR A 265 65.67 -46.43 -106.06
N LYS A 266 64.95 -47.53 -105.78
CA LYS A 266 63.50 -47.49 -105.49
C LYS A 266 63.14 -47.27 -104.00
N VAL A 267 64.08 -47.50 -103.07
CA VAL A 267 63.82 -47.42 -101.61
C VAL A 267 63.87 -45.98 -101.07
N SER A 268 64.66 -45.10 -101.68
CA SER A 268 64.86 -43.72 -101.18
C SER A 268 63.66 -42.78 -101.38
N ALA A 269 62.76 -43.08 -102.32
CA ALA A 269 61.60 -42.24 -102.62
C ALA A 269 60.43 -42.40 -101.61
N ALA A 270 60.31 -43.56 -100.96
CA ALA A 270 59.21 -43.87 -100.03
C ALA A 270 59.35 -43.16 -98.66
N ILE A 271 60.58 -42.89 -98.22
CA ILE A 271 60.89 -42.32 -96.89
C ILE A 271 60.52 -40.82 -96.81
N ILE A 272 60.57 -40.09 -97.92
CA ILE A 272 60.30 -38.64 -97.96
C ILE A 272 58.79 -38.34 -97.82
N ILE A 273 57.93 -39.18 -98.40
CA ILE A 273 56.46 -39.03 -98.37
C ILE A 273 55.88 -39.30 -96.97
N GLU A 274 56.41 -40.29 -96.22
CA GLU A 274 55.93 -40.60 -94.87
C GLU A 274 56.20 -39.50 -93.83
N SER A 275 57.26 -38.69 -94.03
CA SER A 275 57.65 -37.63 -93.10
C SER A 275 56.69 -36.43 -93.11
N PHE A 276 56.10 -36.12 -94.26
CA PHE A 276 55.24 -34.93 -94.46
C PHE A 276 53.82 -35.13 -93.91
N ILE A 277 53.30 -36.37 -93.96
CA ILE A 277 51.97 -36.73 -93.42
C ILE A 277 51.95 -36.68 -91.88
N ARG A 278 53.07 -37.01 -91.20
CA ARG A 278 53.17 -36.92 -89.74
C ARG A 278 53.13 -35.47 -89.22
N GLN A 279 53.65 -34.51 -90.00
CA GLN A 279 53.69 -33.08 -89.64
C GLN A 279 52.33 -32.37 -89.77
N ILE A 280 51.50 -32.76 -90.74
CA ILE A 280 50.14 -32.20 -90.95
C ILE A 280 49.16 -32.71 -89.88
N ASN A 281 49.25 -33.98 -89.49
CA ASN A 281 48.42 -34.54 -88.42
C ASN A 281 48.73 -33.91 -87.04
N ALA A 282 49.99 -33.59 -86.75
CA ALA A 282 50.37 -32.93 -85.51
C ALA A 282 49.81 -31.49 -85.39
N ARG A 283 49.73 -30.73 -86.50
CA ARG A 283 49.14 -29.37 -86.53
C ARG A 283 47.61 -29.37 -86.37
N ASN A 284 46.92 -30.38 -86.89
CA ASN A 284 45.46 -30.49 -86.80
C ASN A 284 44.96 -30.90 -85.40
N VAL A 285 45.72 -31.72 -84.66
CA VAL A 285 45.40 -32.10 -83.28
C VAL A 285 45.57 -30.92 -82.31
N SER A 286 46.61 -30.10 -82.48
CA SER A 286 46.85 -28.91 -81.66
C SER A 286 45.76 -27.83 -81.81
N SER A 287 45.23 -27.66 -83.03
CA SER A 287 44.16 -26.69 -83.33
C SER A 287 42.79 -27.11 -82.76
N ARG A 288 42.47 -28.41 -82.77
CA ARG A 288 41.23 -28.95 -82.16
C ARG A 288 41.24 -28.85 -80.63
N ASN A 289 42.39 -29.13 -79.99
CA ASN A 289 42.51 -29.06 -78.53
C ASN A 289 42.36 -27.64 -77.98
N LYS A 290 42.76 -26.60 -78.73
CA LYS A 290 42.60 -25.19 -78.36
C LYS A 290 41.13 -24.74 -78.39
N LEU A 291 40.35 -25.22 -79.36
CA LEU A 291 38.92 -24.91 -79.49
C LEU A 291 38.11 -25.58 -78.36
N ASP A 292 38.37 -26.86 -78.09
CA ASP A 292 37.72 -27.61 -77.01
C ASP A 292 37.95 -27.00 -75.61
N GLN A 293 39.13 -26.41 -75.38
CA GLN A 293 39.44 -25.74 -74.12
C GLN A 293 38.64 -24.43 -73.93
N LEU A 294 38.50 -23.63 -75.00
CA LEU A 294 37.67 -22.41 -74.97
C LEU A 294 36.18 -22.72 -74.75
N HIS A 295 35.67 -23.80 -75.35
CA HIS A 295 34.28 -24.26 -75.12
C HIS A 295 34.04 -24.74 -73.68
N ARG A 296 35.02 -25.39 -73.03
CA ARG A 296 34.92 -25.78 -71.61
C ARG A 296 34.97 -24.58 -70.67
N GLU A 297 35.80 -23.58 -70.96
CA GLU A 297 35.90 -22.35 -70.17
C GLU A 297 34.63 -21.49 -70.28
N ASP A 298 34.04 -21.35 -71.47
CA ASP A 298 32.75 -20.66 -71.69
C ASP A 298 31.58 -21.42 -71.02
N ALA A 299 31.54 -22.75 -71.11
CA ALA A 299 30.54 -23.56 -70.40
C ALA A 299 30.68 -23.42 -68.86
N ALA A 300 31.90 -23.41 -68.33
CA ALA A 300 32.15 -23.20 -66.91
C ALA A 300 31.70 -21.80 -66.45
N LEU A 301 31.97 -20.76 -67.24
CA LEU A 301 31.52 -19.38 -66.96
C LEU A 301 29.99 -19.26 -66.98
N LYS A 302 29.30 -19.90 -67.93
CA LYS A 302 27.84 -19.96 -68.00
C LYS A 302 27.22 -20.69 -66.80
N ILE A 303 27.81 -21.82 -66.39
CA ILE A 303 27.36 -22.57 -65.20
C ILE A 303 27.60 -21.76 -63.92
N GLN A 304 28.77 -21.13 -63.78
CA GLN A 304 29.12 -20.33 -62.59
C GLN A 304 28.26 -19.07 -62.46
N THR A 305 27.99 -18.36 -63.55
CA THR A 305 27.13 -17.16 -63.57
C THR A 305 25.67 -17.53 -63.26
N PHE A 306 25.17 -18.63 -63.84
CA PHE A 306 23.83 -19.15 -63.53
C PHE A 306 23.69 -19.56 -62.06
N TYR A 307 24.67 -20.29 -61.50
CA TYR A 307 24.65 -20.71 -60.10
C TYR A 307 24.73 -19.53 -59.12
N LYS A 308 25.54 -18.50 -59.42
CA LYS A 308 25.58 -17.25 -58.63
C LYS A 308 24.22 -16.55 -58.62
N SER A 309 23.56 -16.45 -59.78
CA SER A 309 22.21 -15.88 -59.92
C SER A 309 21.15 -16.70 -59.15
N PHE A 310 21.17 -18.03 -59.27
CA PHE A 310 20.29 -18.94 -58.53
C PHE A 310 20.46 -18.82 -57.01
N ARG A 311 21.71 -18.78 -56.50
CA ARG A 311 22.01 -18.60 -55.07
C ARG A 311 21.53 -17.25 -54.56
N PHE A 312 21.65 -16.18 -55.35
CA PHE A 312 21.14 -14.86 -55.02
C PHE A 312 19.60 -14.85 -54.92
N GLN A 313 18.91 -15.45 -55.91
CA GLN A 313 17.45 -15.58 -55.88
C GLN A 313 16.95 -16.42 -54.70
N GLN A 314 17.65 -17.50 -54.32
CA GLN A 314 17.30 -18.30 -53.14
C GLN A 314 17.44 -17.51 -51.82
N LYS A 315 18.49 -16.68 -51.69
CA LYS A 315 18.63 -15.79 -50.52
C LYS A 315 17.48 -14.77 -50.43
N LEU A 316 17.03 -14.22 -51.56
CA LEU A 316 15.89 -13.31 -51.59
C LEU A 316 14.57 -14.00 -51.19
N LYS A 317 14.31 -15.21 -51.70
CA LYS A 317 13.14 -16.01 -51.30
C LYS A 317 13.14 -16.32 -49.80
N HIS A 318 14.29 -16.73 -49.23
CA HIS A 318 14.40 -16.98 -47.80
C HIS A 318 14.13 -15.72 -46.96
N LYS A 319 14.72 -14.57 -47.34
CA LYS A 319 14.47 -13.27 -46.67
C LYS A 319 12.99 -12.87 -46.75
N LEU A 320 12.33 -13.08 -47.89
CA LEU A 320 10.91 -12.79 -48.07
C LEU A 320 10.03 -13.67 -47.17
N VAL A 321 10.30 -14.96 -47.07
CA VAL A 321 9.56 -15.89 -46.19
C VAL A 321 9.72 -15.50 -44.72
N VAL A 322 10.92 -15.11 -44.30
CA VAL A 322 11.18 -14.63 -42.92
C VAL A 322 10.41 -13.34 -42.66
N ALA A 323 10.43 -12.37 -43.58
CA ALA A 323 9.67 -11.13 -43.46
C ALA A 323 8.15 -11.39 -43.38
N GLN A 324 7.62 -12.25 -44.25
CA GLN A 324 6.22 -12.67 -44.24
C GLN A 324 5.83 -13.37 -42.92
N ARG A 325 6.69 -14.22 -42.37
CA ARG A 325 6.48 -14.88 -41.06
C ARG A 325 6.39 -13.86 -39.93
N VAL A 326 7.26 -12.84 -39.92
CA VAL A 326 7.27 -11.77 -38.92
C VAL A 326 5.98 -10.94 -39.00
N VAL A 327 5.59 -10.54 -40.21
CA VAL A 327 4.36 -9.75 -40.44
C VAL A 327 3.11 -10.55 -40.05
N ARG A 328 3.01 -11.83 -40.45
CA ARG A 328 1.89 -12.70 -40.05
C ARG A 328 1.83 -12.89 -38.53
N GLY A 329 2.99 -13.04 -37.88
CA GLY A 329 3.08 -13.12 -36.41
C GLY A 329 2.63 -11.82 -35.71
N PHE A 330 3.01 -10.66 -36.25
CA PHE A 330 2.58 -9.35 -35.74
C PHE A 330 1.07 -9.16 -35.88
N LEU A 331 0.51 -9.45 -37.07
CA LEU A 331 -0.93 -9.34 -37.32
C LEU A 331 -1.72 -10.29 -36.41
N GLY A 332 -1.24 -11.51 -36.18
CA GLY A 332 -1.84 -12.47 -35.25
C GLY A 332 -1.84 -11.99 -33.80
N ARG A 333 -0.73 -11.40 -33.31
CA ARG A 333 -0.67 -10.78 -31.98
C ARG A 333 -1.64 -9.61 -31.85
N ARG A 334 -1.64 -8.70 -32.82
CA ARG A 334 -2.53 -7.54 -32.82
C ARG A 334 -4.02 -7.92 -32.83
N ARG A 335 -4.38 -9.00 -33.53
CA ARG A 335 -5.77 -9.52 -33.54
C ARG A 335 -6.16 -10.11 -32.18
N ARG A 336 -5.27 -10.87 -31.54
CA ARG A 336 -5.46 -11.39 -30.18
C ARG A 336 -5.61 -10.27 -29.16
N ASP A 337 -4.77 -9.25 -29.23
CA ASP A 337 -4.79 -8.13 -28.29
C ASP A 337 -6.11 -7.35 -28.39
N ARG A 338 -6.61 -7.09 -29.61
CA ARG A 338 -7.95 -6.49 -29.80
C ARG A 338 -9.06 -7.35 -29.21
N LEU A 339 -9.00 -8.67 -29.40
CA LEU A 339 -9.98 -9.60 -28.86
C LEU A 339 -9.98 -9.54 -27.32
N ILE A 340 -8.80 -9.61 -26.70
CA ILE A 340 -8.64 -9.51 -25.24
C ILE A 340 -9.17 -8.17 -24.73
N GLN A 341 -8.80 -7.05 -25.36
CA GLN A 341 -9.29 -5.73 -24.98
C GLN A 341 -10.82 -5.63 -25.06
N THR A 342 -11.41 -6.21 -26.10
CA THR A 342 -12.86 -6.24 -26.28
C THR A 342 -13.52 -7.09 -25.18
N ILE A 343 -12.97 -8.27 -24.87
CA ILE A 343 -13.46 -9.15 -23.80
C ILE A 343 -13.37 -8.44 -22.44
N VAL A 344 -12.23 -7.83 -22.12
CA VAL A 344 -12.01 -7.10 -20.85
C VAL A 344 -12.99 -5.92 -20.72
N MET A 345 -13.22 -5.19 -21.81
CA MET A 345 -14.19 -4.10 -21.86
C MET A 345 -15.62 -4.62 -21.64
N LEU A 346 -16.00 -5.74 -22.25
CA LEU A 346 -17.31 -6.36 -22.05
C LEU A 346 -17.48 -6.86 -20.62
N GLN A 347 -16.46 -7.53 -20.07
CA GLN A 347 -16.42 -8.03 -18.70
C GLN A 347 -16.50 -6.89 -17.68
N SER A 348 -15.78 -5.79 -17.89
CA SER A 348 -15.82 -4.63 -16.98
C SER A 348 -17.18 -3.94 -16.99
N ARG A 349 -17.80 -3.80 -18.17
CA ARG A 349 -19.18 -3.28 -18.31
C ARG A 349 -20.20 -4.18 -17.64
N TYR A 350 -20.10 -5.49 -17.82
CA TYR A 350 -20.97 -6.47 -17.18
C TYR A 350 -20.82 -6.46 -15.65
N ARG A 351 -19.58 -6.51 -15.14
CA ARG A 351 -19.29 -6.41 -13.69
C ARG A 351 -19.83 -5.10 -13.12
N GLY A 352 -19.63 -3.98 -13.81
CA GLY A 352 -20.19 -2.68 -13.44
C GLY A 352 -21.72 -2.68 -13.40
N LYS A 353 -22.39 -3.28 -14.38
CA LYS A 353 -23.87 -3.42 -14.42
C LYS A 353 -24.37 -4.32 -13.28
N LYS A 354 -23.72 -5.44 -13.02
CA LYS A 354 -24.05 -6.37 -11.92
C LYS A 354 -23.93 -5.67 -10.56
N THR A 355 -22.82 -4.98 -10.32
CA THR A 355 -22.60 -4.20 -9.09
C THR A 355 -23.65 -3.11 -8.93
N ARG A 356 -24.00 -2.38 -10.01
CA ARG A 356 -25.06 -1.35 -10.00
C ARG A 356 -26.44 -1.93 -9.63
N LYS A 357 -26.78 -3.12 -10.14
CA LYS A 357 -28.03 -3.82 -9.77
C LYS A 357 -28.07 -4.27 -8.30
N SER A 358 -26.93 -4.62 -7.72
CA SER A 358 -26.84 -5.06 -6.31
C SER A 358 -26.48 -3.93 -5.32
N MET A 359 -26.58 -2.65 -5.71
CA MET A 359 -26.16 -1.53 -4.85
C MET A 359 -27.08 -1.36 -3.63
N SER A 360 -26.44 -1.34 -2.45
CA SER A 360 -27.09 -0.98 -1.19
C SER A 360 -27.62 0.45 -1.21
N LYS A 361 -28.63 0.75 -0.38
CA LYS A 361 -29.23 2.10 -0.26
C LYS A 361 -28.16 3.17 0.03
N ARG A 362 -27.17 2.84 0.86
CA ARG A 362 -26.05 3.74 1.22
C ARG A 362 -25.13 4.04 0.02
N ALA A 363 -24.84 3.04 -0.81
CA ALA A 363 -24.01 3.22 -2.01
C ALA A 363 -24.75 4.04 -3.08
N ARG A 364 -26.07 3.85 -3.24
CA ARG A 364 -26.91 4.69 -4.11
C ARG A 364 -26.95 6.14 -3.66
N ALA A 365 -27.12 6.40 -2.36
CA ALA A 365 -27.08 7.76 -1.81
C ALA A 365 -25.72 8.44 -2.01
N ALA A 366 -24.60 7.70 -1.92
CA ALA A 366 -23.29 8.23 -2.25
C ALA A 366 -23.15 8.57 -3.75
N SER A 367 -23.63 7.68 -4.64
CA SER A 367 -23.62 7.91 -6.09
C SER A 367 -24.43 9.15 -6.48
N LEU A 368 -25.62 9.33 -5.92
CA LEU A 368 -26.46 10.50 -6.18
C LEU A 368 -25.81 11.81 -5.69
N ARG A 369 -25.10 11.78 -4.56
CA ARG A 369 -24.33 12.94 -4.09
C ARG A 369 -23.20 13.31 -5.04
N ILE A 370 -22.48 12.32 -5.56
CA ILE A 370 -21.42 12.53 -6.56
C ILE A 370 -22.02 13.08 -7.85
N GLU A 371 -23.14 12.52 -8.32
CA GLU A 371 -23.82 13.00 -9.53
C GLU A 371 -24.28 14.46 -9.39
N ARG A 372 -24.91 14.81 -8.26
CA ARG A 372 -25.29 16.20 -7.97
C ARG A 372 -24.07 17.12 -7.93
N ALA A 373 -22.99 16.71 -7.25
CA ALA A 373 -21.75 17.48 -7.20
C ALA A 373 -21.15 17.69 -8.59
N ASN A 374 -21.20 16.68 -9.47
CA ASN A 374 -20.74 16.78 -10.85
C ASN A 374 -21.61 17.70 -11.71
N LYS A 375 -22.95 17.68 -11.53
CA LYS A 375 -23.86 18.62 -12.20
C LYS A 375 -23.60 20.07 -11.78
N VAL A 376 -23.51 20.32 -10.47
CA VAL A 376 -23.15 21.66 -9.95
C VAL A 376 -21.77 22.11 -10.45
N ALA A 377 -20.78 21.19 -10.52
CA ALA A 377 -19.47 21.52 -11.08
C ALA A 377 -19.51 21.80 -12.59
N ALA A 378 -20.44 21.21 -13.34
CA ALA A 378 -20.64 21.50 -14.76
C ALA A 378 -21.30 22.87 -14.98
N GLU A 379 -22.33 23.19 -14.19
CA GLU A 379 -23.05 24.48 -14.24
C GLU A 379 -22.21 25.66 -13.74
N LYS A 380 -21.32 25.43 -12.76
CA LYS A 380 -20.44 26.46 -12.19
C LYS A 380 -18.96 26.07 -12.32
N PRO A 381 -18.34 26.25 -13.50
CA PRO A 381 -16.93 25.92 -13.73
C PRO A 381 -15.96 26.59 -12.75
N GLN A 382 -16.31 27.79 -12.25
CA GLN A 382 -15.55 28.52 -11.25
C GLN A 382 -15.45 27.81 -9.90
N MET A 383 -16.33 26.85 -9.62
CA MET A 383 -16.27 26.02 -8.41
C MET A 383 -15.35 24.80 -8.59
N LYS A 384 -14.94 24.48 -9.83
CA LYS A 384 -14.00 23.39 -10.09
C LYS A 384 -12.66 23.74 -9.48
N LEU A 385 -12.04 22.75 -8.84
CA LEU A 385 -10.78 22.92 -8.11
C LEU A 385 -9.69 23.59 -8.98
N GLY A 386 -9.50 23.13 -10.21
CA GLY A 386 -8.49 23.70 -11.12
C GLY A 386 -8.76 25.16 -11.52
N MET A 387 -10.02 25.56 -11.71
CA MET A 387 -10.37 26.96 -12.01
C MET A 387 -10.17 27.85 -10.79
N ARG A 388 -10.48 27.35 -9.58
CA ARG A 388 -10.19 28.04 -8.32
C ARG A 388 -8.69 28.22 -8.10
N THR A 389 -7.88 27.20 -8.38
CA THR A 389 -6.41 27.30 -8.33
C THR A 389 -5.91 28.33 -9.32
N LYS A 390 -6.39 28.31 -10.58
CA LYS A 390 -5.99 29.29 -11.60
C LYS A 390 -6.31 30.73 -11.17
N SER A 391 -7.53 30.97 -10.69
CA SER A 391 -7.94 32.29 -10.20
C SER A 391 -7.11 32.74 -8.98
N ALA A 392 -6.82 31.82 -8.04
CA ALA A 392 -5.99 32.13 -6.88
C ALA A 392 -4.53 32.44 -7.29
N LEU A 393 -3.96 31.75 -8.27
CA LEU A 393 -2.64 32.07 -8.83
C LEU A 393 -2.62 33.45 -9.49
N GLU A 394 -3.67 33.80 -10.25
CA GLU A 394 -3.80 35.13 -10.86
C GLU A 394 -3.90 36.24 -9.81
N ILE A 395 -4.65 36.03 -8.73
CA ILE A 395 -4.74 36.99 -7.62
C ILE A 395 -3.39 37.15 -6.92
N LEU A 396 -2.68 36.03 -6.66
CA LEU A 396 -1.36 36.03 -6.04
C LEU A 396 -0.32 36.81 -6.87
N LEU A 397 -0.44 36.78 -8.20
CA LEU A 397 0.44 37.51 -9.12
C LEU A 397 0.12 39.01 -9.21
N LYS A 398 -1.14 39.40 -9.07
CA LYS A 398 -1.62 40.76 -9.38
C LYS A 398 -1.89 41.63 -8.16
N SER A 399 -2.33 41.05 -7.04
CA SER A 399 -2.78 41.81 -5.88
C SER A 399 -1.70 41.94 -4.82
N LYS A 400 -1.58 43.14 -4.24
CA LYS A 400 -0.75 43.42 -3.05
C LYS A 400 -1.59 43.54 -1.77
N ARG A 401 -2.92 43.43 -1.86
CA ARG A 401 -3.82 43.59 -0.71
C ARG A 401 -3.80 42.33 0.14
N LEU A 402 -3.43 42.46 1.41
CA LEU A 402 -3.28 41.32 2.34
C LEU A 402 -4.52 40.41 2.37
N ALA A 403 -5.73 40.98 2.40
CA ALA A 403 -6.98 40.21 2.41
C ALA A 403 -7.19 39.38 1.13
N GLU A 404 -6.81 39.91 -0.04
CA GLU A 404 -6.91 39.20 -1.31
C GLU A 404 -5.84 38.10 -1.42
N VAL A 405 -4.62 38.40 -0.98
CA VAL A 405 -3.51 37.44 -0.92
C VAL A 405 -3.85 36.29 0.05
N MET A 406 -4.39 36.58 1.23
CA MET A 406 -4.85 35.58 2.19
C MET A 406 -5.87 34.63 1.55
N ARG A 407 -6.94 35.15 0.93
CA ARG A 407 -7.96 34.32 0.26
C ARG A 407 -7.38 33.46 -0.87
N ALA A 408 -6.44 34.01 -1.63
CA ALA A 408 -5.75 33.29 -2.68
C ALA A 408 -4.92 32.14 -2.08
N VAL A 409 -4.08 32.40 -1.09
CA VAL A 409 -3.22 31.39 -0.45
C VAL A 409 -4.06 30.33 0.26
N THR A 410 -5.16 30.66 0.95
CA THR A 410 -6.08 29.66 1.51
C THR A 410 -6.64 28.73 0.42
N THR A 411 -6.97 29.28 -0.75
CA THR A 411 -7.44 28.46 -1.88
C THR A 411 -6.33 27.59 -2.45
N LEU A 412 -5.09 28.09 -2.49
CA LEU A 412 -3.92 27.35 -2.95
C LEU A 412 -3.57 26.21 -1.98
N GLU A 413 -3.60 26.43 -0.66
CA GLU A 413 -3.39 25.39 0.37
C GLU A 413 -4.33 24.21 0.12
N VAL A 414 -5.64 24.48 0.09
CA VAL A 414 -6.66 23.44 -0.10
C VAL A 414 -6.48 22.72 -1.44
N SER A 415 -6.20 23.47 -2.51
CA SER A 415 -6.08 22.86 -3.84
C SER A 415 -4.82 22.01 -4.03
N THR A 416 -3.69 22.44 -3.46
CA THR A 416 -2.43 21.69 -3.47
C THR A 416 -2.48 20.48 -2.54
N ARG A 417 -3.22 20.55 -1.44
CA ARG A 417 -3.46 19.37 -0.57
C ARG A 417 -4.31 18.29 -1.25
N LEU A 418 -5.29 18.69 -2.06
CA LEU A 418 -6.28 17.77 -2.63
C LEU A 418 -5.93 17.24 -4.03
N SER A 419 -5.04 17.90 -4.78
CA SER A 419 -4.78 17.54 -6.18
C SER A 419 -3.36 17.78 -6.64
N GLU A 420 -2.68 16.70 -7.03
CA GLU A 420 -1.35 16.75 -7.66
C GLU A 420 -1.31 17.62 -8.92
N LYS A 421 -2.37 17.62 -9.75
CA LYS A 421 -2.44 18.50 -10.93
C LYS A 421 -2.42 19.99 -10.56
N CYS A 422 -2.98 20.35 -9.40
CA CYS A 422 -2.92 21.72 -8.89
C CYS A 422 -1.52 22.06 -8.37
N CYS A 423 -0.79 21.09 -7.78
CA CYS A 423 0.63 21.24 -7.43
C CYS A 423 1.50 21.51 -8.66
N VAL A 424 1.26 20.78 -9.77
CA VAL A 424 1.96 21.00 -11.04
C VAL A 424 1.66 22.39 -11.59
N ALA A 425 0.39 22.81 -11.63
CA ALA A 425 0.00 24.14 -12.09
C ALA A 425 0.62 25.26 -11.24
N PHE A 426 0.67 25.07 -9.92
CA PHE A 426 1.33 25.97 -8.97
C PHE A 426 2.84 26.12 -9.25
N ALA A 427 3.53 24.99 -9.48
CA ALA A 427 4.95 24.99 -9.86
C ALA A 427 5.20 25.67 -11.21
N GLN A 428 4.38 25.38 -12.22
CA GLN A 428 4.47 25.98 -13.56
C GLN A 428 4.26 27.51 -13.54
N ALA A 429 3.37 27.99 -12.67
CA ALA A 429 3.14 29.43 -12.48
C ALA A 429 4.27 30.15 -11.73
N LYS A 430 5.37 29.46 -11.37
CA LYS A 430 6.50 29.98 -10.57
C LYS A 430 6.04 30.59 -9.23
N ALA A 431 4.91 30.13 -8.72
CA ALA A 431 4.33 30.59 -7.45
C ALA A 431 5.23 30.38 -6.21
N PRO A 432 6.09 29.32 -6.11
CA PRO A 432 6.99 29.18 -4.98
C PRO A 432 7.86 30.42 -4.72
N GLY A 433 8.42 31.03 -5.77
CA GLY A 433 9.26 32.23 -5.63
C GLY A 433 8.50 33.43 -5.07
N ILE A 434 7.25 33.60 -5.48
CA ILE A 434 6.36 34.68 -4.99
C ILE A 434 6.03 34.45 -3.52
N LEU A 435 5.74 33.19 -3.14
CA LEU A 435 5.47 32.85 -1.75
C LEU A 435 6.69 33.06 -0.84
N TYR A 436 7.91 32.74 -1.29
CA TYR A 436 9.13 33.08 -0.54
C TYR A 436 9.37 34.59 -0.42
N ALA A 437 8.99 35.38 -1.44
CA ALA A 437 9.03 36.83 -1.33
C ALA A 437 8.00 37.36 -0.32
N LEU A 438 6.78 36.81 -0.34
CA LEU A 438 5.71 37.15 0.60
C LEU A 438 6.10 36.82 2.05
N ILE A 439 6.73 35.67 2.28
CA ILE A 439 7.27 35.28 3.59
C ILE A 439 8.15 36.37 4.18
N ARG A 440 9.07 36.95 3.39
CA ARG A 440 9.99 38.00 3.85
C ARG A 440 9.28 39.28 4.30
N THR A 441 8.09 39.54 3.79
CA THR A 441 7.28 40.72 4.18
C THR A 441 6.41 40.47 5.41
N CYS A 442 6.34 39.22 5.90
CA CYS A 442 5.47 38.87 7.01
C CYS A 442 6.12 39.17 8.36
N ASN A 443 5.30 39.67 9.29
CA ASN A 443 5.71 40.00 10.65
C ASN A 443 5.02 39.06 11.67
N ARG A 444 5.19 39.35 12.97
CA ARG A 444 4.64 38.55 14.08
C ARG A 444 3.19 38.87 14.44
N SER A 445 2.49 39.72 13.69
CA SER A 445 1.06 39.94 13.92
C SER A 445 0.26 38.69 13.55
N LEU A 446 -0.88 38.50 14.22
CA LEU A 446 -1.76 37.34 14.00
C LEU A 446 -2.10 37.05 12.53
N PRO A 447 -2.55 38.04 11.71
CA PRO A 447 -2.89 37.77 10.31
C PRO A 447 -1.69 37.35 9.46
N HIS A 448 -0.49 37.87 9.77
CA HIS A 448 0.74 37.47 9.08
C HIS A 448 1.22 36.09 9.52
N MET A 449 1.05 35.71 10.79
CA MET A 449 1.34 34.36 11.25
C MET A 449 0.43 33.32 10.60
N GLU A 450 -0.87 33.63 10.47
CA GLU A 450 -1.82 32.77 9.75
C GLU A 450 -1.46 32.63 8.27
N LEU A 451 -1.08 33.74 7.61
CA LEU A 451 -0.57 33.72 6.25
C LEU A 451 0.66 32.82 6.11
N LEU A 452 1.64 32.97 7.01
CA LEU A 452 2.87 32.17 7.01
C LEU A 452 2.57 30.68 7.15
N HIS A 453 1.65 30.31 8.04
CA HIS A 453 1.22 28.93 8.21
C HIS A 453 0.66 28.37 6.89
N LEU A 454 -0.31 29.06 6.27
CA LEU A 454 -0.92 28.63 5.00
C LEU A 454 0.10 28.55 3.85
N VAL A 455 1.04 29.51 3.78
CA VAL A 455 2.11 29.51 2.78
C VAL A 455 3.02 28.29 2.97
N LEU A 456 3.47 28.01 4.19
CA LEU A 456 4.34 26.89 4.48
C LEU A 456 3.65 25.54 4.22
N GLU A 457 2.36 25.40 4.56
CA GLU A 457 1.57 24.21 4.21
C GLU A 457 1.46 24.04 2.69
N THR A 458 1.17 25.10 1.96
CA THR A 458 1.09 25.08 0.48
C THR A 458 2.41 24.62 -0.13
N LEU A 459 3.54 25.21 0.29
CA LEU A 459 4.87 24.83 -0.19
C LEU A 459 5.22 23.38 0.18
N THR A 460 4.86 22.94 1.38
CA THR A 460 5.07 21.56 1.85
C THR A 460 4.25 20.55 1.07
N ASN A 461 2.99 20.87 0.74
CA ASN A 461 2.13 20.01 -0.09
C ASN A 461 2.75 19.75 -1.46
N VAL A 462 3.34 20.77 -2.08
CA VAL A 462 4.02 20.64 -3.38
C VAL A 462 5.36 19.91 -3.23
N ALA A 463 6.13 20.21 -2.19
CA ALA A 463 7.44 19.60 -1.94
C ALA A 463 7.36 18.09 -1.67
N LYS A 464 6.23 17.57 -1.17
CA LYS A 464 6.00 16.12 -1.01
C LYS A 464 6.07 15.33 -2.32
N HIS A 465 5.86 15.98 -3.47
CA HIS A 465 6.00 15.35 -4.79
C HIS A 465 7.46 15.45 -5.25
N SER A 466 8.15 14.31 -5.32
CA SER A 466 9.60 14.22 -5.58
C SER A 466 10.05 14.94 -6.86
N TYR A 467 9.25 14.93 -7.92
CA TYR A 467 9.58 15.60 -9.19
C TYR A 467 9.26 17.12 -9.19
N LEU A 468 8.51 17.62 -8.20
CA LEU A 468 8.18 19.04 -8.05
C LEU A 468 9.06 19.74 -7.01
N ILE A 469 9.78 19.01 -6.16
CA ILE A 469 10.58 19.58 -5.08
C ILE A 469 11.60 20.61 -5.56
N ARG A 470 12.18 20.39 -6.76
CA ARG A 470 13.13 21.33 -7.39
C ARG A 470 12.49 22.67 -7.77
N SER A 471 11.18 22.70 -8.02
CA SER A 471 10.43 23.96 -8.25
C SER A 471 10.20 24.75 -6.96
N VAL A 472 10.15 24.07 -5.82
CA VAL A 472 10.03 24.67 -4.49
C VAL A 472 11.40 25.11 -3.97
N ALA A 473 12.47 24.38 -4.32
CA ALA A 473 13.86 24.69 -3.99
C ALA A 473 14.41 25.91 -4.79
N THR A 474 13.86 27.10 -4.56
CA THR A 474 14.33 28.34 -5.20
C THR A 474 15.70 28.78 -4.66
N THR A 475 16.41 29.64 -5.39
CA THR A 475 17.75 30.12 -4.99
C THR A 475 17.79 30.74 -3.57
N LYS A 476 16.68 31.33 -3.13
CA LYS A 476 16.55 32.01 -1.85
C LYS A 476 15.81 31.18 -0.79
N SER A 477 15.35 29.97 -1.10
CA SER A 477 14.47 29.19 -0.20
C SER A 477 15.16 28.83 1.12
N VAL A 478 16.43 28.38 1.06
CA VAL A 478 17.21 27.97 2.24
C VAL A 478 17.37 29.15 3.22
N GLU A 479 17.82 30.30 2.73
CA GLU A 479 17.99 31.50 3.56
C GLU A 479 16.67 31.93 4.21
N VAL A 480 15.59 32.03 3.41
CA VAL A 480 14.27 32.42 3.92
C VAL A 480 13.75 31.47 4.99
N LEU A 481 13.92 30.17 4.80
CA LEU A 481 13.47 29.16 5.76
C LEU A 481 14.31 29.20 7.04
N ILE A 482 15.62 29.40 6.96
CA ILE A 482 16.47 29.57 8.14
C ILE A 482 16.10 30.86 8.90
N ASP A 483 15.84 31.96 8.19
CA ASP A 483 15.35 33.22 8.77
C ASP A 483 14.01 33.01 9.50
N LEU A 484 13.08 32.29 8.88
CA LEU A 484 11.79 31.94 9.50
C LEU A 484 11.95 31.07 10.74
N VAL A 485 12.76 30.01 10.66
CA VAL A 485 13.03 29.11 11.80
C VAL A 485 13.64 29.90 12.96
N GLN A 486 14.54 30.85 12.68
CA GLN A 486 15.14 31.70 13.70
C GLN A 486 14.15 32.71 14.31
N MET A 487 13.35 33.34 13.46
CA MET A 487 12.39 34.38 13.84
C MET A 487 11.15 33.81 14.57
N PHE A 488 10.72 32.59 14.24
CA PHE A 488 9.51 31.98 14.80
C PHE A 488 9.78 30.74 15.66
N ARG A 489 11.00 30.61 16.21
CA ARG A 489 11.40 29.52 17.12
C ARG A 489 10.52 29.33 18.36
N ASP A 490 9.79 30.37 18.75
CA ASP A 490 8.86 30.38 19.88
C ASP A 490 7.43 29.98 19.47
N LYS A 491 7.14 29.85 18.17
CA LYS A 491 5.83 29.49 17.61
C LYS A 491 5.92 28.11 16.94
N ASP A 492 5.56 27.07 17.68
CA ASP A 492 5.86 25.68 17.31
C ASP A 492 5.26 25.27 15.95
N ASN A 493 4.04 25.71 15.61
CA ASN A 493 3.41 25.40 14.32
C ASN A 493 4.19 25.93 13.11
N ILE A 494 4.67 27.17 13.17
CA ILE A 494 5.43 27.80 12.07
C ILE A 494 6.85 27.24 12.05
N PHE A 495 7.47 27.09 13.23
CA PHE A 495 8.79 26.51 13.38
C PHE A 495 8.87 25.10 12.77
N CYS A 496 7.94 24.22 13.12
CA CYS A 496 7.91 22.83 12.65
C CYS A 496 7.70 22.75 11.13
N LEU A 497 6.73 23.50 10.59
CA LEU A 497 6.50 23.52 9.15
C LEU A 497 7.71 24.07 8.38
N ALA A 498 8.35 25.14 8.88
CA ALA A 498 9.51 25.73 8.22
C ALA A 498 10.73 24.78 8.25
N ILE A 499 11.00 24.13 9.38
CA ILE A 499 12.14 23.20 9.49
C ILE A 499 11.91 21.89 8.73
N SER A 500 10.69 21.35 8.73
CA SER A 500 10.36 20.16 7.94
C SER A 500 10.40 20.44 6.44
N LEU A 501 9.97 21.63 5.99
CA LEU A 501 10.13 22.05 4.60
C LEU A 501 11.62 22.23 4.23
N LEU A 502 12.42 22.81 5.13
CA LEU A 502 13.87 22.94 4.94
C LEU A 502 14.53 21.56 4.84
N GLU A 503 14.14 20.61 5.69
CA GLU A 503 14.60 19.22 5.65
C GLU A 503 14.29 18.59 4.29
N LEU A 504 13.03 18.66 3.83
CA LEU A 504 12.64 18.11 2.52
C LEU A 504 13.50 18.67 1.38
N ILE A 505 13.68 19.99 1.33
CA ILE A 505 14.42 20.67 0.25
C ILE A 505 15.91 20.30 0.29
N VAL A 506 16.54 20.34 1.47
CA VAL A 506 17.97 20.08 1.64
C VAL A 506 18.31 18.64 1.29
N PHE A 507 17.46 17.67 1.64
CA PHE A 507 17.71 16.26 1.33
C PHE A 507 17.49 15.90 -0.14
N ALA A 508 16.73 16.71 -0.88
CA ALA A 508 16.38 16.43 -2.27
C ALA A 508 17.20 17.20 -3.31
N VAL A 509 17.83 18.32 -2.94
CA VAL A 509 18.57 19.19 -3.87
C VAL A 509 19.96 19.52 -3.31
N ASP A 510 20.99 19.00 -3.96
CA ASP A 510 22.39 19.14 -3.52
C ASP A 510 22.84 20.60 -3.38
N ASP A 511 22.46 21.49 -4.30
CA ASP A 511 22.78 22.93 -4.20
C ASP A 511 22.19 23.57 -2.93
N CYS A 512 20.99 23.15 -2.52
CA CYS A 512 20.39 23.61 -1.27
C CYS A 512 21.12 23.02 -0.05
N MET A 513 21.60 21.78 -0.14
CA MET A 513 22.43 21.17 0.91
C MET A 513 23.73 21.92 1.11
N ILE A 514 24.43 22.26 0.03
CA ILE A 514 25.68 23.03 0.07
C ILE A 514 25.46 24.41 0.70
N ARG A 515 24.39 25.13 0.29
CA ARG A 515 24.03 26.42 0.88
C ARG A 515 23.66 26.32 2.36
N CYS A 516 22.95 25.27 2.76
CA CYS A 516 22.60 25.01 4.15
C CYS A 516 23.85 24.68 5.00
N ALA A 517 24.84 23.99 4.40
CA ALA A 517 26.11 23.64 5.02
C ALA A 517 27.13 24.80 5.10
N SER A 518 26.77 26.01 4.63
CA SER A 518 27.64 27.18 4.75
C SER A 518 28.00 27.45 6.21
N ARG A 519 29.20 28.01 6.45
CA ARG A 519 29.70 28.26 7.82
C ARG A 519 28.74 29.13 8.63
N GLU A 520 28.16 30.14 8.00
CA GLU A 520 27.20 31.05 8.60
C GLU A 520 25.88 30.35 8.94
N ASN A 521 25.28 29.65 7.98
CA ASN A 521 24.00 28.95 8.18
C ASN A 521 24.10 27.84 9.22
N LEU A 522 25.20 27.09 9.25
CA LEU A 522 25.45 26.09 10.29
C LEU A 522 25.60 26.71 11.69
N LYS A 523 26.24 27.88 11.80
CA LYS A 523 26.33 28.60 13.09
C LYS A 523 24.93 28.99 13.57
N ARG A 524 24.09 29.51 12.67
CA ARG A 524 22.69 29.87 12.95
C ARG A 524 21.88 28.65 13.39
N LEU A 525 21.91 27.55 12.63
CA LEU A 525 21.17 26.31 12.93
C LEU A 525 21.61 25.65 14.25
N LYS A 526 22.92 25.62 14.55
CA LYS A 526 23.42 25.13 15.84
C LYS A 526 22.95 26.00 17.00
N GLY A 527 22.93 27.33 16.81
CA GLY A 527 22.36 28.27 17.77
C GLY A 527 20.88 27.96 18.05
N ILE A 528 20.08 27.80 17.00
CA ILE A 528 18.65 27.44 17.10
C ILE A 528 18.46 26.09 17.81
N HIS A 529 19.28 25.09 17.47
CA HIS A 529 19.23 23.76 18.10
C HIS A 529 19.49 23.83 19.61
N SER A 530 20.55 24.52 20.03
CA SER A 530 20.87 24.71 21.45
C SER A 530 19.75 25.44 22.22
N LEU A 531 19.13 26.45 21.62
CA LEU A 531 18.03 27.19 22.24
C LEU A 531 16.76 26.33 22.35
N SER A 532 16.47 25.53 21.32
CA SER A 532 15.31 24.63 21.29
C SER A 532 15.47 23.48 22.29
N LEU A 533 16.68 22.93 22.46
CA LEU A 533 17.00 21.98 23.52
C LEU A 533 16.75 22.57 24.92
N ARG A 534 17.23 23.80 25.16
CA ARG A 534 16.98 24.50 26.43
C ARG A 534 15.49 24.71 26.68
N LYS A 535 14.69 25.05 25.65
CA LYS A 535 13.23 25.20 25.75
C LYS A 535 12.58 23.88 26.23
N ILE A 536 12.97 22.74 25.64
CA ILE A 536 12.45 21.42 26.03
C ILE A 536 12.86 21.06 27.47
N ASP A 537 14.11 21.31 27.85
CA ASP A 537 14.59 21.02 29.21
C ASP A 537 13.90 21.87 30.26
N MET A 538 13.64 23.16 29.97
CA MET A 538 12.86 24.04 30.83
C MET A 538 11.41 23.54 30.96
N ALA A 539 10.76 23.15 29.86
CA ALA A 539 9.40 22.59 29.90
C ALA A 539 9.33 21.29 30.73
N ARG A 540 10.31 20.39 30.58
CA ARG A 540 10.43 19.16 31.39
C ARG A 540 10.60 19.44 32.88
N LYS A 541 11.41 20.45 33.24
CA LYS A 541 11.61 20.87 34.64
C LYS A 541 10.33 21.43 35.25
N THR A 542 9.60 22.26 34.50
CA THR A 542 8.29 22.80 34.92
C THR A 542 7.27 21.69 35.14
N GLU A 543 7.22 20.69 34.25
CA GLU A 543 6.28 19.57 34.38
C GLU A 543 6.65 18.61 35.53
N SER A 544 7.95 18.38 35.77
CA SER A 544 8.45 17.60 36.92
C SER A 544 8.15 18.29 38.26
N GLY A 545 8.32 19.62 38.33
CA GLY A 545 7.94 20.42 39.49
C GLY A 545 6.43 20.36 39.79
N ARG A 546 5.59 20.41 38.75
CA ARG A 546 4.13 20.29 38.86
C ARG A 546 3.70 18.90 39.32
N ARG A 547 4.32 17.82 38.81
CA ARG A 547 4.08 16.43 39.27
C ARG A 547 4.45 16.21 40.74
N LYS A 548 5.55 16.81 41.23
CA LYS A 548 5.91 16.78 42.65
C LYS A 548 4.87 17.50 43.53
N SER A 549 4.34 18.65 43.08
CA SER A 549 3.28 19.37 43.82
C SER A 549 1.95 18.62 43.89
N VAL A 550 1.57 17.87 42.84
CA VAL A 550 0.35 17.04 42.83
C VAL A 550 0.53 15.76 43.65
N GLY A 551 1.72 15.13 43.61
CA GLY A 551 2.02 13.92 44.38
C GLY A 551 2.10 14.13 45.90
N VAL A 552 2.42 15.34 46.36
CA VAL A 552 2.39 15.68 47.80
C VAL A 552 0.95 15.82 48.32
N ASN A 553 -0.01 16.23 47.47
CA ASN A 553 -1.42 16.31 47.84
C ASN A 553 -2.16 14.96 47.83
N ASP A 554 -1.70 13.99 47.03
CA ASP A 554 -2.31 12.64 47.00
C ASP A 554 -1.80 11.73 48.14
N ARG A 555 -0.54 11.88 48.58
CA ARG A 555 0.01 11.08 49.69
C ARG A 555 -0.60 11.40 51.07
N ARG A 556 -1.25 12.56 51.24
CA ARG A 556 -2.01 12.87 52.46
C ARG A 556 -3.41 12.24 52.51
N LYS A 557 -3.88 11.59 51.42
CA LYS A 557 -5.20 10.94 51.38
C LYS A 557 -5.18 9.41 51.49
N THR A 558 -4.00 8.77 51.46
CA THR A 558 -3.87 7.31 51.49
C THR A 558 -3.31 6.75 52.80
N ALA A 559 -3.00 7.60 53.78
CA ALA A 559 -2.55 7.17 55.11
C ALA A 559 -3.72 7.25 56.10
N GLY A 560 -4.43 6.14 56.27
CA GLY A 560 -5.45 5.96 57.29
C GLY A 560 -6.74 5.44 56.70
N VAL A 561 -6.94 4.11 56.73
CA VAL A 561 -8.17 3.40 57.15
C VAL A 561 -7.86 1.89 57.10
N TYR A 562 -7.51 1.32 58.25
CA TYR A 562 -7.87 -0.04 58.67
C TYR A 562 -7.89 -0.01 60.21
N ASP A 563 -9.01 0.42 60.77
CA ASP A 563 -9.55 -0.21 61.99
C ASP A 563 -11.04 0.14 62.11
N GLY A 564 -11.81 -0.78 62.70
CA GLY A 564 -13.26 -0.82 62.65
C GLY A 564 -13.98 -0.01 63.73
N ARG A 565 -15.31 -0.20 63.66
CA ARG A 565 -16.38 0.15 64.61
C ARG A 565 -16.99 1.57 64.55
N LYS A 566 -18.29 1.52 64.23
CA LYS A 566 -19.46 2.24 64.77
C LYS A 566 -19.29 3.70 65.25
N SER A 567 -20.24 4.50 64.73
CA SER A 567 -21.06 5.50 65.44
C SER A 567 -20.84 6.97 65.04
N VAL A 568 -21.93 7.52 64.48
CA VAL A 568 -22.56 8.84 64.73
C VAL A 568 -21.67 10.09 64.81
N GLY A 569 -22.00 11.08 63.97
CA GLY A 569 -21.63 12.48 64.20
C GLY A 569 -21.51 13.26 62.89
N GLY A 570 -22.54 14.05 62.56
CA GLY A 570 -22.46 15.00 61.45
C GLY A 570 -21.70 16.26 61.86
N HIS A 571 -20.97 16.85 60.92
CA HIS A 571 -21.05 18.28 60.59
C HIS A 571 -20.19 18.63 59.38
N ASP A 572 -20.86 19.32 58.45
CA ASP A 572 -20.39 20.44 57.67
C ASP A 572 -19.18 20.31 56.73
N LYS A 573 -19.43 20.55 55.44
CA LYS A 573 -18.53 21.30 54.54
C LYS A 573 -19.23 21.60 53.22
N ARG A 574 -19.85 22.79 53.20
CA ARG A 574 -19.79 23.80 52.13
C ARG A 574 -19.11 23.33 50.84
N THR A 575 -19.93 23.13 49.80
CA THR A 575 -19.53 23.07 48.39
C THR A 575 -18.78 24.35 47.98
N LYS A 576 -17.45 24.28 47.89
CA LYS A 576 -16.67 25.18 47.03
C LYS A 576 -16.79 24.67 45.60
N ILE A 577 -17.44 25.47 44.76
CA ILE A 577 -17.46 25.31 43.30
C ILE A 577 -16.00 25.45 42.82
N ALA A 578 -15.45 24.39 42.24
CA ALA A 578 -14.12 24.38 41.65
C ALA A 578 -14.22 24.65 40.13
N PRO A 579 -13.36 25.52 39.55
CA PRO A 579 -13.34 25.80 38.11
C PRO A 579 -12.58 24.66 37.39
N GLY A 580 -13.30 23.62 36.97
CA GLY A 580 -12.70 22.39 36.42
C GLY A 580 -12.47 22.34 34.90
N ASN A 581 -12.97 23.31 34.12
CA ASN A 581 -12.98 23.20 32.65
C ASN A 581 -11.90 24.02 31.92
N SER A 582 -11.25 25.01 32.56
CA SER A 582 -10.15 25.75 31.93
C SER A 582 -8.82 24.99 31.98
N ALA A 583 -8.52 24.33 33.11
CA ALA A 583 -7.24 23.67 33.35
C ALA A 583 -7.03 22.36 32.55
N LYS A 584 -8.09 21.76 32.00
CA LYS A 584 -7.98 20.56 31.16
C LYS A 584 -7.65 20.91 29.71
N LYS A 585 -8.25 22.00 29.20
CA LYS A 585 -7.99 22.51 27.85
C LYS A 585 -6.55 23.05 27.70
N THR A 586 -6.05 23.76 28.72
CA THR A 586 -4.65 24.22 28.73
C THR A 586 -3.63 23.09 28.82
N ARG A 587 -3.98 21.95 29.44
CA ARG A 587 -3.08 20.77 29.52
C ARG A 587 -2.96 20.05 28.19
N ASP A 588 -4.05 19.92 27.46
CA ASP A 588 -4.04 19.27 26.14
C ASP A 588 -3.26 20.15 25.14
N GLU A 589 -3.47 21.48 25.15
CA GLU A 589 -2.73 22.45 24.32
C GLU A 589 -1.22 22.48 24.65
N GLU A 590 -0.82 22.55 25.93
CA GLU A 590 0.60 22.52 26.35
C GLU A 590 1.30 21.19 25.97
N SER A 591 0.56 20.08 25.94
CA SER A 591 1.10 18.76 25.57
C SER A 591 1.32 18.58 24.07
N GLU A 592 0.47 19.22 23.26
CA GLU A 592 0.55 19.26 21.80
C GLU A 592 1.72 20.17 21.35
N GLU A 593 1.88 21.34 21.97
CA GLU A 593 3.03 22.24 21.73
C GLU A 593 4.38 21.56 22.02
N LEU A 594 4.48 20.80 23.12
CA LEU A 594 5.71 20.07 23.47
C LEU A 594 5.98 18.90 22.51
N PHE A 595 4.94 18.29 21.93
CA PHE A 595 5.09 17.24 20.93
C PHE A 595 5.61 17.80 19.61
N ASP A 596 5.04 18.92 19.14
CA ASP A 596 5.45 19.56 17.90
C ASP A 596 6.88 20.10 18.01
N THR A 597 7.23 20.76 19.12
CA THR A 597 8.61 21.22 19.37
C THR A 597 9.65 20.09 19.23
N LYS A 598 9.32 18.87 19.69
CA LYS A 598 10.21 17.70 19.56
C LYS A 598 10.35 17.22 18.12
N ASN A 599 9.27 17.26 17.34
CA ASN A 599 9.30 16.89 15.92
C ASN A 599 10.17 17.86 15.12
N GLY A 600 9.98 19.18 15.34
CA GLY A 600 10.82 20.21 14.72
C GLY A 600 12.30 20.08 15.10
N LEU A 601 12.60 19.74 16.37
CA LEU A 601 13.96 19.50 16.82
C LEU A 601 14.61 18.28 16.12
N ARG A 602 13.85 17.19 15.92
CA ARG A 602 14.34 16.00 15.20
C ARG A 602 14.70 16.33 13.75
N SER A 603 13.83 17.08 13.05
CA SER A 603 14.12 17.56 11.69
C SER A 603 15.39 18.42 11.65
N LEU A 604 15.58 19.30 12.64
CA LEU A 604 16.79 20.12 12.77
C LEU A 604 18.05 19.27 13.00
N GLU A 605 17.97 18.24 13.83
CA GLU A 605 19.07 17.29 14.08
C GLU A 605 19.46 16.52 12.82
N ASN A 606 18.47 16.07 12.04
CA ASN A 606 18.70 15.38 10.77
C ASN A 606 19.47 16.29 9.79
N ILE A 607 19.04 17.55 9.64
CA ILE A 607 19.75 18.53 8.80
C ILE A 607 21.19 18.73 9.30
N LEU A 608 21.38 18.94 10.61
CA LEU A 608 22.71 19.15 11.20
C LEU A 608 23.63 17.94 11.10
N ARG A 609 23.09 16.72 11.07
CA ARG A 609 23.84 15.49 10.85
C ARG A 609 24.27 15.36 9.39
N CYS A 610 23.33 15.47 8.45
CA CYS A 610 23.63 15.31 7.03
C CYS A 610 24.58 16.39 6.49
N THR A 611 24.50 17.62 7.00
CA THR A 611 25.44 18.68 6.64
C THR A 611 26.86 18.49 7.22
N ARG A 612 27.04 17.65 8.25
CA ARG A 612 28.38 17.23 8.71
C ARG A 612 28.97 16.16 7.78
N ASP A 613 28.15 15.19 7.39
CA ASP A 613 28.57 14.09 6.50
C ASP A 613 28.94 14.60 5.10
N SER A 614 28.27 15.65 4.62
CA SER A 614 28.59 16.31 3.33
C SER A 614 29.86 17.16 3.35
N LYS A 615 30.43 17.51 4.51
CA LYS A 615 31.74 18.20 4.60
C LYS A 615 32.92 17.23 4.62
N LEU A 616 32.65 15.94 4.82
CA LEU A 616 33.63 14.85 4.84
C LEU A 616 33.79 14.19 3.47
N LYS A 617 32.95 14.54 2.50
CA LYS A 617 33.08 14.24 1.07
C LYS A 617 33.48 15.50 0.34
#